data_AF-A0A959B6U6-F1
#
_entry.id   AF-A0A959B6U6-F1
#
_cell.length_a   1.000
_cell.length_b   1.000
_cell.length_c   1.000
_cell.angle_alpha   90.00
_cell.angle_beta   90.00
_cell.angle_gamma   90.00
#
_symmetry.space_group_name_H-M   'P 1'
#
loop_
_entity.id
_entity.type
_entity.pdbx_description
1 polymer ?
#
loop_
_entity_poly.entity_id
_entity_poly.type
_entity_poly.pdbx_seq_one_letter_code
_entity_poly.pdbx_strand_id
1 'polypeptide(L)'
;MLGYFLQKEVDFGQLARRLEAVDTEAERAALLDETLAKLLRALPAPQRKSRLLSPQHPHNPYRLALNAWAEGQPSDGQDAGRSFHRHLDQQYLSLLCSGSNALRQACENLLAEQYSALVDTKASRQLLRSREARADAFCTAFSKFIGRLRSPGWEWTQAAALKTIFEKMLHDECINMVRRQSAFKNRNTILPDEQKMTEILRAWNIRIDPELKEQALMQLRQADPLCFSLIDQHHQGYSYEELEPAFGKTAGQLRRMAYNCREKLQQLWQALTK
;
A
#
# COMPACT_ATOMS: atom_id res chain seq x y z
N MET A 1 -1.95 -1.13 -9.57
CA MET A 1 -2.38 -0.33 -10.74
C MET A 1 -1.20 0.32 -11.47
N LEU A 2 -0.38 1.27 -10.97
CA LEU A 2 0.67 1.87 -11.85
C LEU A 2 1.79 0.95 -12.32
N GLY A 3 2.34 0.08 -11.46
CA GLY A 3 3.30 -0.94 -11.93
C GLY A 3 2.71 -1.93 -12.95
N TYR A 4 1.37 -2.04 -12.95
CA TYR A 4 0.60 -2.88 -13.87
C TYR A 4 0.13 -2.12 -15.14
N PHE A 5 0.11 -0.77 -15.11
CA PHE A 5 -0.28 0.07 -16.24
C PHE A 5 0.93 0.41 -17.12
N LEU A 6 2.08 0.73 -16.51
CA LEU A 6 3.28 1.09 -17.27
C LEU A 6 3.90 -0.13 -17.96
N GLN A 7 3.80 -1.33 -17.37
CA GLN A 7 4.20 -2.60 -18.01
C GLN A 7 3.32 -3.01 -19.20
N LYS A 8 2.07 -2.52 -19.31
CA LYS A 8 1.19 -2.85 -20.45
C LYS A 8 1.49 -2.01 -21.68
N GLU A 9 1.99 -0.80 -21.48
CA GLU A 9 2.19 0.19 -22.54
C GLU A 9 3.65 0.26 -23.01
N VAL A 10 4.60 -0.14 -22.16
CA VAL A 10 6.02 -0.19 -22.47
C VAL A 10 6.58 -1.56 -22.10
N ASP A 11 7.04 -2.29 -23.12
CA ASP A 11 7.85 -3.48 -22.94
C ASP A 11 9.31 -3.05 -22.68
N PHE A 12 9.68 -2.99 -21.40
CA PHE A 12 11.02 -2.61 -20.97
C PHE A 12 12.09 -3.64 -21.39
N GLY A 13 11.74 -4.90 -21.63
CA GLY A 13 12.67 -5.90 -22.14
C GLY A 13 12.91 -5.77 -23.65
N GLN A 14 11.92 -5.27 -24.41
CA GLN A 14 12.13 -4.87 -25.80
C GLN A 14 12.95 -3.57 -25.87
N LEU A 15 12.69 -2.62 -24.96
CA LEU A 15 13.44 -1.37 -24.89
C LEU A 15 14.91 -1.60 -24.55
N ALA A 16 15.22 -2.49 -23.60
CA ALA A 16 16.60 -2.88 -23.26
C ALA A 16 17.37 -3.35 -24.49
N ARG A 17 16.82 -4.35 -25.21
CA ARG A 17 17.40 -4.86 -26.47
C ARG A 17 17.55 -3.80 -27.55
N ARG A 18 16.59 -2.87 -27.68
CA ARG A 18 16.70 -1.75 -28.63
C ARG A 18 17.79 -0.77 -28.22
N LEU A 19 18.00 -0.52 -26.93
CA LEU A 19 19.07 0.36 -26.44
C LEU A 19 20.45 -0.25 -26.66
N GLU A 20 20.59 -1.57 -26.55
CA GLU A 20 21.84 -2.28 -26.86
C GLU A 20 22.20 -2.26 -28.35
N ALA A 21 21.19 -2.24 -29.22
CA ALA A 21 21.36 -2.24 -30.67
C ALA A 21 21.59 -0.83 -31.27
N VAL A 22 21.65 0.20 -30.43
CA VAL A 22 21.83 1.59 -30.87
C VAL A 22 23.30 1.99 -30.74
N ASP A 23 23.88 2.45 -31.85
CA ASP A 23 25.30 2.80 -31.94
C ASP A 23 25.57 4.28 -31.65
N THR A 24 24.53 5.13 -31.67
CA THR A 24 24.69 6.59 -31.50
C THR A 24 23.92 7.14 -30.31
N GLU A 25 24.49 8.16 -29.66
CA GLU A 25 23.84 8.86 -28.55
C GLU A 25 22.54 9.57 -28.99
N ALA A 26 22.48 10.03 -30.24
CA ALA A 26 21.30 10.68 -30.81
C ALA A 26 20.11 9.70 -30.96
N GLU A 27 20.37 8.49 -31.45
CA GLU A 27 19.35 7.44 -31.54
C GLU A 27 18.92 6.96 -30.15
N ARG A 28 19.85 6.89 -29.20
CA ARG A 28 19.56 6.53 -27.81
C ARG A 28 18.62 7.55 -27.19
N ALA A 29 18.92 8.84 -27.36
CA ALA A 29 18.08 9.93 -26.89
C ALA A 29 16.68 9.89 -27.52
N ALA A 30 16.60 9.67 -28.84
CA ALA A 30 15.33 9.56 -29.56
C ALA A 30 14.47 8.38 -29.05
N LEU A 31 15.10 7.24 -28.78
CA LEU A 31 14.42 6.05 -28.23
C LEU A 31 13.88 6.29 -26.82
N LEU A 32 14.65 6.98 -25.98
CA LEU A 32 14.21 7.37 -24.63
C LEU A 32 13.09 8.43 -24.68
N ASP A 33 13.13 9.36 -25.63
CA ASP A 33 12.07 10.36 -25.85
C ASP A 33 10.76 9.71 -26.33
N GLU A 34 10.85 8.76 -27.27
CA GLU A 34 9.72 7.96 -27.74
C GLU A 34 9.07 7.21 -26.55
N THR A 35 9.91 6.59 -25.71
CA THR A 35 9.47 5.84 -24.53
C THR A 35 8.84 6.76 -23.49
N LEU A 36 9.46 7.90 -23.20
CA LEU A 36 8.91 8.90 -22.28
C LEU A 36 7.53 9.36 -22.74
N ALA A 37 7.35 9.65 -24.03
CA ALA A 37 6.07 10.03 -24.59
C ALA A 37 4.99 8.94 -24.39
N LYS A 38 5.35 7.66 -24.56
CA LYS A 38 4.44 6.53 -24.30
C LYS A 38 4.05 6.47 -22.83
N LEU A 39 5.02 6.54 -21.92
CA LEU A 39 4.78 6.52 -20.46
C LEU A 39 3.85 7.67 -20.04
N LEU A 40 4.09 8.89 -20.53
CA LEU A 40 3.29 10.06 -20.17
C LEU A 40 1.86 10.00 -20.74
N ARG A 41 1.66 9.43 -21.94
CA ARG A 41 0.32 9.21 -22.51
C ARG A 41 -0.49 8.20 -21.71
N ALA A 42 0.17 7.17 -21.17
CA ALA A 42 -0.43 6.14 -20.35
C ALA A 42 -0.90 6.65 -18.97
N LEU A 43 -0.46 7.84 -18.54
CA LEU A 43 -0.86 8.38 -17.25
C LEU A 43 -2.34 8.81 -17.22
N PRO A 44 -3.01 8.63 -16.08
CA PRO A 44 -4.35 9.17 -15.85
C PRO A 44 -4.43 10.67 -16.19
N ALA A 45 -5.57 11.11 -16.73
CA ALA A 45 -5.79 12.50 -17.14
C ALA A 45 -5.47 13.57 -16.07
N PRO A 46 -5.71 13.34 -14.76
CA PRO A 46 -5.29 14.29 -13.71
C PRO A 46 -3.78 14.55 -13.71
N GLN A 47 -2.98 13.48 -13.82
CA GLN A 47 -1.51 13.54 -13.74
C GLN A 47 -0.89 14.21 -14.96
N ARG A 48 -1.48 14.01 -16.15
CA ARG A 48 -0.97 14.60 -17.40
C ARG A 48 -0.89 16.14 -17.40
N LYS A 49 -1.59 16.81 -16.48
CA LYS A 49 -1.59 18.29 -16.36
C LYS A 49 -0.47 18.82 -15.47
N SER A 50 0.28 17.96 -14.79
CA SER A 50 1.39 18.39 -13.93
C SER A 50 2.52 19.00 -14.76
N ARG A 51 2.92 20.23 -14.41
CA ARG A 51 4.08 20.91 -15.04
C ARG A 51 5.38 20.12 -14.86
N LEU A 52 5.49 19.38 -13.77
CA LEU A 52 6.63 18.51 -13.46
C LEU A 52 6.77 17.36 -14.47
N LEU A 53 5.67 16.97 -15.12
CA LEU A 53 5.62 15.91 -16.12
C LEU A 53 5.79 16.43 -17.56
N SER A 54 6.06 17.72 -17.76
CA SER A 54 6.46 18.20 -19.08
C SER A 54 7.72 17.45 -19.55
N PRO A 55 7.78 16.96 -20.81
CA PRO A 55 8.94 16.23 -21.32
C PRO A 55 10.26 17.00 -21.19
N GLN A 56 10.18 18.34 -21.24
CA GLN A 56 11.33 19.24 -21.16
C GLN A 56 11.65 19.67 -19.73
N HIS A 57 10.86 19.25 -18.74
CA HIS A 57 11.10 19.65 -17.36
C HIS A 57 12.35 18.95 -16.81
N PRO A 58 13.35 19.68 -16.27
CA PRO A 58 14.62 19.10 -15.84
C PRO A 58 14.45 18.10 -14.69
N HIS A 59 13.38 18.25 -13.91
CA HIS A 59 13.05 17.36 -12.79
C HIS A 59 11.91 16.38 -13.08
N ASN A 60 11.64 16.06 -14.36
CA ASN A 60 10.63 15.06 -14.68
C ASN A 60 11.07 13.68 -14.15
N PRO A 61 10.36 13.09 -13.18
CA PRO A 61 10.80 11.85 -12.52
C PRO A 61 10.87 10.67 -13.50
N TYR A 62 10.01 10.64 -14.53
CA TYR A 62 10.03 9.57 -15.53
C TYR A 62 11.24 9.69 -16.47
N ARG A 63 11.61 10.92 -16.85
CA ARG A 63 12.82 11.17 -17.67
C ARG A 63 14.09 10.83 -16.89
N LEU A 64 14.20 11.32 -15.66
CA LEU A 64 15.34 11.03 -14.79
C LEU A 64 15.47 9.52 -14.53
N ALA A 65 14.35 8.84 -14.30
CA ALA A 65 14.35 7.40 -14.09
C ALA A 65 14.72 6.62 -15.35
N LEU A 66 14.24 7.05 -16.53
CA LEU A 66 14.59 6.42 -17.81
C LEU A 66 16.09 6.56 -18.10
N ASN A 67 16.66 7.75 -17.88
CA ASN A 67 18.08 7.98 -18.10
C ASN A 67 18.93 7.13 -17.14
N ALA A 68 18.63 7.18 -15.84
CA ALA A 68 19.34 6.40 -14.84
C ALA A 68 19.22 4.88 -15.09
N TRP A 69 18.04 4.41 -15.48
CA TRP A 69 17.81 3.01 -15.83
C TRP A 69 18.58 2.58 -17.08
N ALA A 70 18.66 3.44 -18.10
CA ALA A 70 19.41 3.18 -19.32
C ALA A 70 20.93 3.22 -19.11
N GLU A 71 21.41 3.92 -18.08
CA GLU A 71 22.83 3.98 -17.68
C GLU A 71 23.24 2.77 -16.82
N GLY A 72 22.34 2.27 -15.96
CA GLY A 72 22.62 1.22 -14.97
C GLY A 72 22.62 -0.23 -15.46
N GLN A 73 22.84 -0.46 -16.76
CA GLN A 73 22.63 -1.73 -17.47
C GLN A 73 21.18 -2.25 -17.36
N PRO A 74 20.33 -2.00 -18.38
CA PRO A 74 18.95 -2.45 -18.35
C PRO A 74 18.89 -3.98 -18.32
N SER A 75 18.14 -4.54 -17.37
CA SER A 75 17.92 -5.98 -17.31
C SER A 75 16.94 -6.43 -18.40
N ASP A 76 17.20 -7.58 -19.01
CA ASP A 76 16.27 -8.17 -19.96
C ASP A 76 15.08 -8.88 -19.27
N GLY A 77 13.93 -8.87 -19.94
CA GLY A 77 12.75 -9.67 -19.55
C GLY A 77 11.89 -9.11 -18.41
N GLN A 78 11.28 -9.99 -17.61
CA GLN A 78 10.29 -9.62 -16.58
C GLN A 78 10.83 -8.72 -15.45
N ASP A 79 12.15 -8.65 -15.30
CA ASP A 79 12.82 -7.83 -14.29
C ASP A 79 13.13 -6.42 -14.77
N ALA A 80 13.10 -6.16 -16.09
CA ALA A 80 13.34 -4.85 -16.70
C ALA A 80 12.39 -3.77 -16.13
N GLY A 81 11.09 -4.09 -16.09
CA GLY A 81 10.07 -3.20 -15.56
C GLY A 81 10.21 -2.97 -14.05
N ARG A 82 10.58 -4.01 -13.28
CA ARG A 82 10.83 -3.86 -11.83
C ARG A 82 12.05 -2.96 -11.59
N SER A 83 13.10 -3.14 -12.38
CA SER A 83 14.30 -2.30 -12.34
C SER A 83 13.96 -0.84 -12.64
N PHE A 84 13.21 -0.56 -13.70
CA PHE A 84 12.75 0.81 -14.00
C PHE A 84 11.94 1.41 -12.83
N HIS A 85 11.02 0.64 -12.24
CA HIS A 85 10.22 1.11 -11.10
C HIS A 85 11.08 1.47 -9.88
N ARG A 86 12.18 0.75 -9.63
CA ARG A 86 13.11 1.11 -8.56
C ARG A 86 13.80 2.44 -8.82
N HIS A 87 14.26 2.67 -10.06
CA HIS A 87 14.84 3.95 -10.44
C HIS A 87 13.80 5.08 -10.31
N LEU A 88 12.56 4.84 -10.71
CA LEU A 88 11.47 5.81 -10.55
C LEU A 88 11.21 6.14 -9.07
N ASP A 89 11.13 5.14 -8.21
CA ASP A 89 10.97 5.33 -6.77
C ASP A 89 12.15 6.13 -6.17
N GLN A 90 13.38 5.85 -6.60
CA GLN A 90 14.56 6.62 -6.19
C GLN A 90 14.52 8.08 -6.65
N GLN A 91 14.04 8.36 -7.86
CA GLN A 91 13.89 9.74 -8.33
C GLN A 91 12.83 10.49 -7.52
N TYR A 92 11.69 9.86 -7.20
CA TYR A 92 10.70 10.45 -6.30
C TYR A 92 11.29 10.76 -4.92
N LEU A 93 12.05 9.84 -4.34
CA LEU A 93 12.72 10.04 -3.05
C LEU A 93 13.72 11.20 -3.10
N SER A 94 14.57 11.25 -4.12
CA SER A 94 15.52 12.35 -4.32
C SER A 94 14.79 13.69 -4.36
N LEU A 95 13.75 13.82 -5.19
CA LEU A 95 13.01 15.07 -5.33
C LEU A 95 12.31 15.49 -4.03
N LEU A 96 11.81 14.55 -3.24
CA LEU A 96 11.20 14.82 -1.93
C LEU A 96 12.23 15.27 -0.88
N CYS A 97 13.41 14.65 -0.86
CA CYS A 97 14.43 14.92 0.15
C CYS A 97 15.29 16.15 -0.18
N SER A 98 15.78 16.27 -1.41
CA SER A 98 16.77 17.28 -1.82
C SER A 98 16.21 18.44 -2.66
N GLY A 99 14.96 18.33 -3.14
CA GLY A 99 14.33 19.37 -3.95
C GLY A 99 14.03 20.68 -3.20
N SER A 100 13.83 21.76 -3.96
CA SER A 100 13.26 23.01 -3.43
C SER A 100 11.85 22.78 -2.89
N ASN A 101 11.35 23.64 -2.01
CA ASN A 101 9.98 23.49 -1.45
C ASN A 101 8.90 23.42 -2.55
N ALA A 102 9.05 24.20 -3.63
CA ALA A 102 8.13 24.15 -4.76
C ALA A 102 8.19 22.82 -5.51
N LEU A 103 9.39 22.26 -5.69
CA LEU A 103 9.59 20.96 -6.34
C LEU A 103 9.07 19.80 -5.48
N ARG A 104 9.30 19.88 -4.16
CA ARG A 104 8.74 18.92 -3.18
C ARG A 104 7.22 18.92 -3.25
N GLN A 105 6.58 20.08 -3.20
CA GLN A 105 5.12 20.17 -3.27
C GLN A 105 4.57 19.60 -4.59
N ALA A 106 5.22 19.90 -5.72
CA ALA A 106 4.82 19.34 -7.01
C ALA A 106 4.95 17.80 -7.05
N CYS A 107 6.01 17.27 -6.43
CA CYS A 107 6.26 15.84 -6.28
C CYS A 107 5.23 15.16 -5.36
N GLU A 108 4.92 15.77 -4.21
CA GLU A 108 3.88 15.29 -3.28
C GLU A 108 2.51 15.25 -3.96
N ASN A 109 2.14 16.31 -4.71
CA ASN A 109 0.88 16.34 -5.45
C ASN A 109 0.81 15.22 -6.50
N LEU A 110 1.92 14.99 -7.21
CA LEU A 110 2.00 13.93 -8.21
C LEU A 110 1.83 12.53 -7.57
N LEU A 111 2.50 12.28 -6.43
CA LEU A 111 2.35 11.03 -5.67
C LEU A 111 0.94 10.88 -5.08
N ALA A 112 0.33 11.96 -4.60
CA ALA A 112 -1.04 11.95 -4.10
C ALA A 112 -2.01 11.57 -5.21
N GLU A 113 -1.90 12.17 -6.39
CA GLU A 113 -2.69 11.80 -7.57
C GLU A 113 -2.42 10.35 -8.01
N GLN A 114 -1.16 9.92 -7.95
CA GLN A 114 -0.74 8.56 -8.29
C GLN A 114 -1.36 7.50 -7.38
N TYR A 115 -1.47 7.80 -6.09
CA TYR A 115 -1.98 6.86 -5.09
C TYR A 115 -3.45 7.07 -4.74
N SER A 116 -4.08 8.16 -5.20
CA SER A 116 -5.51 8.44 -5.00
C SER A 116 -6.40 7.30 -5.51
N ALA A 117 -6.04 6.64 -6.62
CA ALA A 117 -6.77 5.49 -7.15
C ALA A 117 -6.75 4.26 -6.21
N LEU A 118 -5.84 4.21 -5.23
CA LEU A 118 -5.80 3.16 -4.21
C LEU A 118 -6.90 3.35 -3.17
N VAL A 119 -7.43 4.56 -3.01
CA VAL A 119 -8.55 4.85 -2.10
C VAL A 119 -9.78 4.04 -2.48
N ASP A 120 -10.18 4.09 -3.75
CA ASP A 120 -11.40 3.41 -4.20
C ASP A 120 -11.24 1.91 -4.36
N THR A 121 -10.01 1.39 -4.48
CA THR A 121 -9.77 -0.04 -4.68
C THR A 121 -9.36 -0.79 -3.43
N LYS A 122 -8.69 -0.14 -2.47
CA LYS A 122 -8.23 -0.75 -1.23
C LYS A 122 -9.02 -0.27 -0.02
N ALA A 123 -9.30 1.03 0.13
CA ALA A 123 -10.03 1.52 1.29
C ALA A 123 -11.53 1.13 1.26
N SER A 124 -12.13 1.03 0.06
CA SER A 124 -13.50 0.52 -0.12
C SER A 124 -13.68 -0.93 0.35
N ARG A 125 -12.66 -1.79 0.12
CA ARG A 125 -12.64 -3.19 0.53
C ARG A 125 -12.39 -3.37 2.03
N GLN A 126 -11.93 -2.32 2.72
CA GLN A 126 -11.49 -2.35 4.12
C GLN A 126 -12.50 -1.67 5.08
N LEU A 127 -13.81 -1.82 4.81
CA LEU A 127 -14.92 -1.49 5.72
C LEU A 127 -15.25 0.00 5.90
N LEU A 128 -14.56 0.93 5.24
CA LEU A 128 -14.97 2.34 5.21
C LEU A 128 -16.04 2.57 4.14
N ARG A 129 -17.31 2.47 4.56
CA ARG A 129 -18.47 2.63 3.66
C ARG A 129 -18.68 4.07 3.21
N SER A 130 -18.32 5.06 4.03
CA SER A 130 -18.47 6.46 3.66
C SER A 130 -17.29 6.94 2.80
N ARG A 131 -17.59 7.82 1.84
CA ARG A 131 -16.58 8.43 0.99
C ARG A 131 -15.68 9.38 1.79
N GLU A 132 -16.24 10.10 2.77
CA GLU A 132 -15.46 11.00 3.62
C GLU A 132 -14.43 10.21 4.45
N ALA A 133 -14.82 9.11 5.08
CA ALA A 133 -13.88 8.35 5.91
C ALA A 133 -12.73 7.74 5.08
N ARG A 134 -13.01 7.35 3.82
CA ARG A 134 -11.97 6.90 2.90
C ARG A 134 -10.99 8.01 2.53
N ALA A 135 -11.49 9.22 2.30
CA ALA A 135 -10.65 10.39 2.04
C ALA A 135 -9.80 10.76 3.27
N ASP A 136 -10.36 10.72 4.47
CA ASP A 136 -9.64 10.99 5.72
C ASP A 136 -8.53 9.97 5.99
N ALA A 137 -8.82 8.67 5.77
CA ALA A 137 -7.83 7.60 5.89
C ALA A 137 -6.67 7.83 4.93
N PHE A 138 -6.98 8.22 3.69
CA PHE A 138 -5.98 8.54 2.68
C PHE A 138 -5.13 9.73 3.08
N CYS A 139 -5.73 10.87 3.44
CA CYS A 139 -5.00 12.08 3.83
C CYS A 139 -4.06 11.81 5.02
N THR A 140 -4.54 11.03 5.99
CA THR A 140 -3.75 10.65 7.16
C THR A 140 -2.61 9.70 6.80
N ALA A 141 -2.88 8.65 6.04
CA ALA A 141 -1.87 7.71 5.58
C ALA A 141 -0.82 8.39 4.69
N PHE A 142 -1.25 9.29 3.80
CA PHE A 142 -0.37 10.02 2.89
C PHE A 142 0.52 11.01 3.64
N SER A 143 -0.03 11.77 4.58
CA SER A 143 0.76 12.65 5.45
C SER A 143 1.83 11.87 6.23
N LYS A 144 1.45 10.71 6.81
CA LYS A 144 2.41 9.83 7.49
C LYS A 144 3.46 9.26 6.55
N PHE A 145 3.06 8.91 5.33
CA PHE A 145 3.94 8.35 4.30
C PHE A 145 5.00 9.38 3.90
N ILE A 146 4.60 10.58 3.52
CA ILE A 146 5.52 11.68 3.19
C ILE A 146 6.42 12.03 4.39
N GLY A 147 5.86 12.11 5.60
CA GLY A 147 6.63 12.34 6.82
C GLY A 147 7.72 11.29 7.04
N ARG A 148 7.42 10.01 6.79
CA ARG A 148 8.40 8.91 6.89
C ARG A 148 9.45 8.98 5.79
N LEU A 149 9.07 9.27 4.55
CA LEU A 149 10.03 9.41 3.44
C LEU A 149 11.03 10.54 3.69
N ARG A 150 10.62 11.57 4.42
CA ARG A 150 11.46 12.72 4.77
C ARG A 150 12.25 12.53 6.07
N SER A 151 12.00 11.46 6.82
CA SER A 151 12.62 11.25 8.12
C SER A 151 14.09 10.84 7.95
N PRO A 152 15.05 11.57 8.56
CA PRO A 152 16.46 11.19 8.52
C PRO A 152 16.66 9.85 9.24
N GLY A 153 17.40 8.92 8.62
CA GLY A 153 17.65 7.58 9.16
C GLY A 153 16.57 6.54 8.85
N TRP A 154 15.52 6.88 8.09
CA TRP A 154 14.66 5.87 7.50
C TRP A 154 15.46 5.14 6.40
N GLU A 155 15.94 3.93 6.69
CA GLU A 155 16.50 3.06 5.67
C GLU A 155 15.37 2.60 4.75
N TRP A 156 15.24 3.26 3.60
CA TRP A 156 14.45 2.70 2.51
C TRP A 156 15.12 1.40 2.10
N THR A 157 14.57 0.30 2.60
CA THR A 157 14.99 -1.02 2.18
C THR A 157 14.57 -1.18 0.72
N GLN A 158 15.55 -1.39 -0.17
CA GLN A 158 15.34 -1.64 -1.61
C GLN A 158 14.42 -2.87 -1.88
N ALA A 159 14.06 -3.60 -0.83
CA ALA A 159 13.18 -4.75 -0.84
C ALA A 159 11.73 -4.44 -1.21
N ALA A 160 11.21 -3.22 -0.98
CA ALA A 160 9.82 -2.88 -1.25
C ALA A 160 9.63 -1.57 -2.02
N ALA A 161 8.84 -1.62 -3.09
CA ALA A 161 8.44 -0.42 -3.86
C ALA A 161 7.63 0.55 -2.99
N LEU A 162 7.74 1.86 -3.28
CA LEU A 162 7.03 2.93 -2.56
C LEU A 162 5.52 2.68 -2.46
N LYS A 163 4.95 2.17 -3.56
CA LYS A 163 3.54 1.76 -3.63
C LYS A 163 3.18 0.73 -2.55
N THR A 164 3.99 -0.30 -2.37
CA THR A 164 3.74 -1.38 -1.41
C THR A 164 3.76 -0.85 0.02
N ILE A 165 4.71 0.05 0.30
CA ILE A 165 4.82 0.73 1.61
C ILE A 165 3.56 1.57 1.85
N PHE A 166 3.16 2.39 0.87
CA PHE A 166 1.96 3.21 0.99
C PHE A 166 0.68 2.38 1.14
N GLU A 167 0.53 1.29 0.38
CA GLU A 167 -0.62 0.38 0.48
C GLU A 167 -0.75 -0.21 1.89
N LYS A 168 0.36 -0.59 2.52
CA LYS A 168 0.36 -1.07 3.91
C LYS A 168 -0.06 0.03 4.88
N MET A 169 0.49 1.24 4.73
CA MET A 169 0.14 2.37 5.60
C MET A 169 -1.33 2.79 5.47
N LEU A 170 -1.86 2.79 4.24
CA LEU A 170 -3.26 3.05 3.98
C LEU A 170 -4.15 1.99 4.62
N HIS A 171 -3.79 0.71 4.48
CA HIS A 171 -4.50 -0.39 5.11
C HIS A 171 -4.54 -0.26 6.64
N ASP A 172 -3.39 0.00 7.26
CA ASP A 172 -3.28 0.20 8.70
C ASP A 172 -4.14 1.38 9.18
N GLU A 173 -4.18 2.48 8.42
CA GLU A 173 -5.01 3.64 8.79
C GLU A 173 -6.50 3.37 8.61
N CYS A 174 -6.91 2.65 7.57
CA CYS A 174 -8.31 2.21 7.43
C CYS A 174 -8.74 1.37 8.64
N ILE A 175 -7.91 0.42 9.07
CA ILE A 175 -8.16 -0.38 10.28
C ILE A 175 -8.25 0.51 11.51
N ASN A 176 -7.30 1.45 11.68
CA ASN A 176 -7.29 2.36 12.82
C ASN A 176 -8.52 3.26 12.87
N MET A 177 -9.01 3.73 11.72
CA MET A 177 -10.25 4.50 11.64
C MET A 177 -11.46 3.68 12.05
N VAL A 178 -11.59 2.45 11.54
CA VAL A 178 -12.66 1.54 11.97
C VAL A 178 -12.59 1.28 13.49
N ARG A 179 -11.39 1.11 14.04
CA ARG A 179 -11.17 0.96 15.49
C ARG A 179 -11.58 2.22 16.27
N ARG A 180 -11.20 3.41 15.82
CA ARG A 180 -11.58 4.70 16.45
C ARG A 180 -13.08 4.91 16.44
N GLN A 181 -13.74 4.63 15.31
CA GLN A 181 -15.20 4.71 15.21
C GLN A 181 -15.91 3.71 16.13
N SER A 182 -15.37 2.49 16.25
CA SER A 182 -15.87 1.48 17.17
C SER A 182 -15.66 1.87 18.65
N ALA A 183 -14.50 2.44 18.97
CA ALA A 183 -14.20 2.98 20.30
C ALA A 183 -15.09 4.19 20.65
N PHE A 184 -15.43 5.04 19.67
CA PHE A 184 -16.36 6.16 19.86
C PHE A 184 -17.80 5.68 20.11
N LYS A 185 -18.25 4.63 19.41
CA LYS A 185 -19.54 3.99 19.69
C LYS A 185 -19.59 3.34 21.08
N ASN A 186 -18.48 2.75 21.52
CA ASN A 186 -18.36 2.22 22.89
C ASN A 186 -18.19 3.32 23.95
N ARG A 187 -17.69 4.52 23.62
CA ARG A 187 -17.63 5.66 24.57
C ARG A 187 -19.00 6.24 24.92
N ASN A 188 -20.02 6.05 24.08
CA ASN A 188 -21.41 6.35 24.44
C ASN A 188 -22.02 5.28 25.37
N THR A 189 -21.25 4.25 25.74
CA THR A 189 -21.58 3.26 26.77
C THR A 189 -20.41 3.18 27.75
N ILE A 190 -20.39 4.13 28.70
CA ILE A 190 -19.53 4.15 29.89
C ILE A 190 -18.06 4.52 29.60
N LEU A 191 -17.63 5.70 30.08
CA LEU A 191 -16.22 6.09 30.14
C LEU A 191 -15.43 5.11 31.01
N PRO A 192 -14.34 4.49 30.53
CA PRO A 192 -13.40 3.80 31.40
C PRO A 192 -12.25 4.73 31.80
N ASP A 193 -11.96 4.69 33.09
CA ASP A 193 -10.80 5.19 33.84
C ASP A 193 -9.49 5.29 33.03
N GLU A 194 -8.81 6.44 33.07
CA GLU A 194 -7.59 6.73 32.29
C GLU A 194 -6.45 5.73 32.55
N GLN A 195 -6.43 5.10 33.73
CA GLN A 195 -5.49 4.03 34.07
C GLN A 195 -5.66 2.79 33.18
N LYS A 196 -6.90 2.37 32.91
CA LYS A 196 -7.17 1.24 32.00
C LYS A 196 -6.77 1.55 30.56
N MET A 197 -6.94 2.80 30.12
CA MET A 197 -6.59 3.22 28.77
C MET A 197 -5.07 3.17 28.55
N THR A 198 -4.29 3.49 29.59
CA THR A 198 -2.82 3.44 29.56
C THR A 198 -2.28 2.00 29.58
N GLU A 199 -2.93 1.09 30.32
CA GLU A 199 -2.63 -0.36 30.29
C GLU A 199 -2.96 -1.00 28.94
N ILE A 200 -4.09 -0.61 28.32
CA ILE A 200 -4.46 -1.06 26.97
C ILE A 200 -3.41 -0.60 25.94
N LEU A 201 -2.93 0.66 26.02
CA LEU A 201 -1.89 1.16 25.12
C LEU A 201 -0.53 0.46 25.34
N ARG A 202 -0.18 0.08 26.58
CA ARG A 202 0.99 -0.78 26.87
C ARG A 202 0.83 -2.20 26.30
N ALA A 203 -0.37 -2.78 26.39
CA ALA A 203 -0.69 -4.08 25.77
C ALA A 203 -0.72 -4.02 24.23
N TRP A 204 -0.80 -2.84 23.62
CA TRP A 204 -0.84 -2.69 22.16
C TRP A 204 0.55 -2.53 21.52
N ASN A 205 1.61 -2.45 22.32
CA ASN A 205 3.00 -2.45 21.85
C ASN A 205 3.60 -3.87 21.81
N ILE A 206 2.76 -4.90 21.83
CA ILE A 206 3.19 -6.30 21.76
C ILE A 206 3.58 -6.61 20.32
N ARG A 207 4.88 -6.81 20.08
CA ARG A 207 5.34 -7.66 18.98
C ARG A 207 4.62 -8.99 19.13
N ILE A 208 3.69 -9.28 18.22
CA ILE A 208 2.97 -10.56 18.21
C ILE A 208 4.02 -11.63 17.99
N ASP A 209 4.34 -12.37 19.05
CA ASP A 209 5.21 -13.54 18.96
C ASP A 209 4.55 -14.55 18.02
N PRO A 210 5.20 -14.91 16.89
CA PRO A 210 4.64 -15.85 15.94
C PRO A 210 4.30 -17.20 16.58
N GLU A 211 5.04 -17.64 17.61
CA GLU A 211 4.79 -18.92 18.29
C GLU A 211 3.51 -18.86 19.14
N LEU A 212 3.30 -17.78 19.90
CA LEU A 212 2.07 -17.57 20.68
C LEU A 212 0.84 -17.47 19.78
N LYS A 213 1.00 -16.88 18.59
CA LYS A 213 -0.06 -16.83 17.58
C LYS A 213 -0.42 -18.19 17.04
N GLU A 214 0.57 -19.02 16.77
CA GLU A 214 0.34 -20.38 16.29
C GLU A 214 -0.33 -21.25 17.36
N GLN A 215 0.09 -21.12 18.63
CA GLN A 215 -0.53 -21.79 19.78
C GLN A 215 -2.00 -21.37 19.99
N ALA A 216 -2.31 -20.06 19.93
CA ALA A 216 -3.68 -19.56 20.06
C ALA A 216 -4.59 -20.08 18.93
N LEU A 217 -4.06 -20.15 17.70
CA LEU A 217 -4.78 -20.70 16.55
C LEU A 217 -4.99 -22.21 16.67
N MET A 218 -4.00 -22.97 17.16
CA MET A 218 -4.16 -24.39 17.45
C MET A 218 -5.22 -24.66 18.52
N GLN A 219 -5.23 -23.90 19.60
CA GLN A 219 -6.25 -24.04 20.65
C GLN A 219 -7.64 -23.70 20.13
N LEU A 220 -7.78 -22.66 19.30
CA LEU A 220 -9.05 -22.35 18.66
C LEU A 220 -9.50 -23.49 17.73
N ARG A 221 -8.59 -24.06 16.94
CA ARG A 221 -8.88 -25.19 16.05
C ARG A 221 -9.41 -26.41 16.80
N GLN A 222 -8.90 -26.66 18.01
CA GLN A 222 -9.35 -27.76 18.87
C GLN A 222 -10.68 -27.46 19.58
N ALA A 223 -10.85 -26.24 20.09
CA ALA A 223 -12.02 -25.85 20.88
C ALA A 223 -13.25 -25.55 20.03
N ASP A 224 -13.08 -24.96 18.84
CA ASP A 224 -14.17 -24.59 17.94
C ASP A 224 -13.71 -24.66 16.46
N PRO A 225 -13.75 -25.86 15.85
CA PRO A 225 -13.28 -26.07 14.48
C PRO A 225 -14.04 -25.25 13.44
N LEU A 226 -15.33 -25.02 13.65
CA LEU A 226 -16.19 -24.20 12.79
C LEU A 226 -15.73 -22.74 12.80
N CYS A 227 -15.43 -22.23 13.99
CA CYS A 227 -14.95 -20.89 14.19
C CYS A 227 -13.55 -20.68 13.57
N PHE A 228 -12.65 -21.65 13.77
CA PHE A 228 -11.35 -21.67 13.12
C PHE A 228 -11.47 -21.68 11.60
N SER A 229 -12.32 -22.56 11.04
CA SER A 229 -12.54 -22.66 9.59
C SER A 229 -13.10 -21.38 9.00
N LEU A 230 -13.97 -20.66 9.70
CA LEU A 230 -14.50 -19.38 9.25
C LEU A 230 -13.39 -18.31 9.20
N ILE A 231 -12.55 -18.24 10.23
CA ILE A 231 -11.42 -17.29 10.28
C ILE A 231 -10.39 -17.63 9.20
N ASP A 232 -10.06 -18.91 9.03
CA ASP A 232 -9.08 -19.38 8.05
C ASP A 232 -9.53 -19.10 6.61
N GLN A 233 -10.77 -19.45 6.24
CA GLN A 233 -11.27 -19.16 4.90
C GLN A 233 -11.45 -17.65 4.66
N HIS A 234 -11.86 -16.89 5.67
CA HIS A 234 -11.87 -15.44 5.53
C HIS A 234 -10.46 -14.84 5.39
N HIS A 235 -9.45 -15.43 6.06
CA HIS A 235 -8.05 -15.04 5.92
C HIS A 235 -7.47 -15.38 4.54
N GLN A 236 -7.89 -16.50 3.94
CA GLN A 236 -7.58 -16.89 2.56
C GLN A 236 -8.25 -15.97 1.51
N GLY A 237 -9.16 -15.10 1.93
CA GLY A 237 -9.71 -14.02 1.11
C GLY A 237 -11.16 -14.24 0.64
N TYR A 238 -11.83 -15.31 1.08
CA TYR A 238 -13.24 -15.54 0.77
C TYR A 238 -14.14 -14.52 1.48
N SER A 239 -15.10 -13.96 0.74
CA SER A 239 -16.15 -13.08 1.28
C SER A 239 -17.20 -13.87 2.03
N TYR A 240 -17.94 -13.22 2.94
CA TYR A 240 -18.99 -13.90 3.70
C TYR A 240 -20.12 -14.41 2.80
N GLU A 241 -20.35 -13.74 1.68
CA GLU A 241 -21.28 -14.12 0.62
C GLU A 241 -20.85 -15.42 -0.07
N GLU A 242 -19.54 -15.60 -0.33
CA GLU A 242 -18.99 -16.83 -0.90
C GLU A 242 -18.98 -18.01 0.09
N LEU A 243 -19.00 -17.70 1.40
CA LEU A 243 -18.99 -18.68 2.48
C LEU A 243 -20.39 -19.15 2.90
N GLU A 244 -21.47 -18.48 2.46
CA GLU A 244 -22.84 -18.88 2.77
C GLU A 244 -23.15 -20.35 2.44
N PRO A 245 -22.84 -20.87 1.24
CA PRO A 245 -23.12 -22.27 0.89
C PRO A 245 -22.28 -23.26 1.69
N ALA A 246 -21.04 -22.91 2.04
CA ALA A 246 -20.15 -23.79 2.79
C ALA A 246 -20.54 -23.91 4.28
N PHE A 247 -21.13 -22.86 4.85
CA PHE A 247 -21.48 -22.80 6.28
C PHE A 247 -22.99 -22.90 6.55
N GLY A 248 -23.84 -22.93 5.50
CA GLY A 248 -25.29 -23.00 5.62
C GLY A 248 -25.90 -21.82 6.40
N LYS A 249 -25.27 -20.64 6.34
CA LYS A 249 -25.63 -19.44 7.09
C LYS A 249 -25.56 -18.22 6.19
N THR A 250 -26.40 -17.22 6.43
CA THR A 250 -26.33 -15.97 5.68
C THR A 250 -25.08 -15.17 6.05
N ALA A 251 -24.63 -14.29 5.16
CA ALA A 251 -23.45 -13.44 5.34
C ALA A 251 -23.58 -12.57 6.60
N GLY A 252 -24.80 -12.14 6.94
CA GLY A 252 -25.08 -11.45 8.20
C GLY A 252 -24.84 -12.33 9.43
N GLN A 253 -25.26 -13.59 9.38
CA GLN A 253 -25.01 -14.57 10.45
C GLN A 253 -23.54 -14.96 10.54
N LEU A 254 -22.85 -15.10 9.40
CA LEU A 254 -21.41 -15.38 9.36
C LEU A 254 -20.58 -14.23 9.91
N ARG A 255 -20.94 -12.97 9.63
CA ARG A 255 -20.30 -11.80 10.26
C ARG A 255 -20.46 -11.80 11.77
N ARG A 256 -21.66 -12.14 12.28
CA ARG A 256 -21.91 -12.27 13.72
C ARG A 256 -21.12 -13.42 14.34
N MET A 257 -21.00 -14.53 13.62
CA MET A 257 -20.20 -15.69 14.03
C MET A 257 -18.70 -15.34 14.06
N ALA A 258 -18.19 -14.62 13.05
CA ALA A 258 -16.81 -14.13 13.00
C ALA A 258 -16.49 -13.16 14.15
N TYR A 259 -17.46 -12.33 14.54
CA TYR A 259 -17.33 -11.48 15.72
C TYR A 259 -17.16 -12.30 17.01
N ASN A 260 -18.03 -13.30 17.25
CA ASN A 260 -17.92 -14.18 18.41
C ASN A 260 -16.61 -14.99 18.40
N CYS A 261 -16.16 -15.39 17.21
CA CYS A 261 -14.89 -16.07 17.00
C CYS A 261 -13.69 -15.24 17.41
N ARG A 262 -13.72 -13.95 17.09
CA ARG A 262 -12.70 -13.00 17.51
C ARG A 262 -12.66 -12.86 19.03
N GLU A 263 -13.80 -12.81 19.70
CA GLU A 263 -13.84 -12.73 21.17
C GLU A 263 -13.25 -13.99 21.83
N LYS A 264 -13.56 -15.19 21.30
CA LYS A 264 -12.95 -16.44 21.77
C LYS A 264 -11.44 -16.46 21.57
N LEU A 265 -10.96 -16.04 20.39
CA LEU A 265 -9.53 -16.00 20.11
C LEU A 265 -8.80 -14.96 20.99
N GLN A 266 -9.45 -13.85 21.30
CA GLN A 266 -8.93 -12.85 22.24
C GLN A 266 -8.84 -13.39 23.67
N GLN A 267 -9.84 -14.16 24.13
CA GLN A 267 -9.81 -14.82 25.44
C GLN A 267 -8.69 -15.87 25.53
N LEU A 268 -8.54 -16.70 24.50
CA LEU A 268 -7.45 -17.69 24.41
C LEU A 268 -6.08 -17.01 24.41
N TRP A 269 -5.93 -15.91 23.64
CA TRP A 269 -4.72 -15.12 23.64
C TRP A 269 -4.38 -14.56 25.03
N GLN A 270 -5.36 -13.96 25.70
CA GLN A 270 -5.18 -13.44 27.05
C GLN A 270 -4.80 -14.52 28.07
N ALA A 271 -5.28 -15.76 27.89
CA ALA A 271 -4.91 -16.89 28.72
C ALA A 271 -3.46 -17.35 28.47
N LEU A 272 -2.97 -17.23 27.23
CA LEU A 272 -1.60 -17.61 26.84
C LEU A 272 -0.54 -16.57 27.20
N THR A 273 -0.94 -15.30 27.37
CA THR A 273 -0.02 -14.20 27.72
C THR A 273 0.05 -13.89 29.23
N LYS A 274 -0.63 -14.68 30.07
CA LYS A 274 -0.51 -14.62 31.54
C LYS A 274 0.55 -15.58 32.02
#